data_AF-A0A920E1I0-F1
#
_entry.id   AF-A0A920E1I0-F1
#
_cell.length_a   1.000
_cell.length_b   1.000
_cell.length_c   1.000
_cell.angle_alpha   90.00
_cell.angle_beta   90.00
_cell.angle_gamma   90.00
#
_symmetry.space_group_name_H-M   'P 1'
#
loop_
_entity.id
_entity.type
_entity.pdbx_description
1 polymer ?
#
loop_
_entity_poly.entity_id
_entity_poly.type
_entity_poly.pdbx_seq_one_letter_code
_entity_poly.pdbx_strand_id
1 'polypeptide(L)'
;MAKIWDDLKSNVKVWSSVAVEKAEEVSKVAVAKTEELTKLSKIKLDIHNIQREIKKETYLFGKFVYSQVNESNIVNFAGNNEFLNYLEKIEDLQNQISSKELELENIKSEFNIDNDDDDDIMI
;
A
#
# COMPACT_ATOMS: atom_id res chain seq x y z
N MET A 1 17.67 24.03 -55.74
CA MET A 1 17.20 24.72 -54.51
C MET A 1 15.95 24.07 -53.91
N ALA A 2 14.96 23.62 -54.70
CA ALA A 2 13.76 22.93 -54.18
C ALA A 2 14.05 21.69 -53.31
N LYS A 3 15.01 20.86 -53.73
CA LYS A 3 15.39 19.63 -53.01
C LYS A 3 15.82 19.84 -51.56
N ILE A 4 16.59 20.91 -51.26
CA ILE A 4 17.05 21.21 -49.89
C ILE A 4 15.88 21.65 -48.99
N TRP A 5 14.92 22.39 -49.55
CA TRP A 5 13.72 22.81 -48.83
C TRP A 5 12.76 21.65 -48.58
N ASP A 6 12.61 20.76 -49.56
CA ASP A 6 11.79 19.55 -49.44
C ASP A 6 12.39 18.55 -48.44
N ASP A 7 13.72 18.39 -48.44
CA ASP A 7 14.46 17.55 -47.49
C ASP A 7 14.41 18.13 -46.06
N LEU A 8 14.44 19.46 -45.90
CA LEU A 8 14.25 20.10 -44.59
C LEU A 8 12.82 19.89 -44.06
N LYS A 9 11.82 20.08 -44.93
CA LYS A 9 10.41 19.91 -44.57
C LYS A 9 10.08 18.46 -44.21
N SER A 10 10.68 17.50 -44.91
CA SER A 10 10.50 16.07 -44.62
C SER A 10 11.14 15.69 -43.28
N ASN A 11 12.36 16.15 -43.00
CA ASN A 11 13.06 15.89 -41.74
C ASN A 11 12.36 16.53 -40.53
N VAL A 12 11.90 17.77 -40.64
CA VAL A 12 11.13 18.43 -39.56
C VAL A 12 9.82 17.70 -39.31
N LYS A 13 9.14 17.21 -40.35
CA LYS A 13 7.92 16.41 -40.19
C LYS A 13 8.19 15.10 -39.44
N VAL A 14 9.26 14.39 -39.82
CA VAL A 14 9.68 13.14 -39.16
C VAL A 14 10.08 13.39 -37.70
N TRP A 15 10.84 14.45 -37.40
CA TRP A 15 11.20 14.80 -36.03
C TRP A 15 9.99 15.22 -35.20
N SER A 16 9.05 15.98 -35.79
CA SER A 16 7.81 16.36 -35.11
C SER A 16 6.94 15.15 -34.79
N SER A 17 6.82 14.17 -35.70
CA SER A 17 6.05 12.96 -35.45
C SER A 17 6.71 12.07 -34.40
N VAL A 18 8.05 11.89 -34.47
CA VAL A 18 8.80 11.12 -33.49
C VAL A 18 8.76 11.78 -32.10
N ALA A 19 8.79 13.11 -32.02
CA ALA A 19 8.67 13.83 -30.75
C ALA A 19 7.26 13.67 -30.14
N VAL A 20 6.21 13.72 -30.96
CA VAL A 20 4.83 13.50 -30.50
C VAL A 20 4.63 12.06 -30.02
N GLU A 21 5.09 11.08 -30.78
CA GLU A 21 5.02 9.65 -30.42
C GLU A 21 5.78 9.38 -29.11
N LYS A 22 7.01 9.89 -28.99
CA LYS A 22 7.80 9.76 -27.77
C LYS A 22 7.17 10.48 -26.56
N ALA A 23 6.55 11.63 -26.77
CA ALA A 23 5.82 12.33 -25.71
C ALA A 23 4.58 11.54 -25.26
N GLU A 24 3.87 10.91 -26.19
CA GLU A 24 2.73 10.05 -25.89
C GLU A 24 3.16 8.80 -25.09
N GLU A 25 4.26 8.15 -25.48
CA GLU A 25 4.84 7.03 -24.73
C GLU A 25 5.26 7.43 -23.32
N VAL A 26 6.00 8.54 -23.16
CA VAL A 26 6.39 9.05 -21.85
C VAL A 26 5.16 9.40 -21.00
N SER A 27 4.13 9.98 -21.61
CA SER A 27 2.87 10.29 -20.93
C SER A 27 2.17 9.02 -20.43
N LYS A 28 2.11 7.96 -21.24
CA LYS A 28 1.50 6.67 -20.84
C LYS A 28 2.25 6.04 -19.67
N VAL A 29 3.58 6.05 -19.70
CA VAL A 29 4.43 5.53 -18.62
C VAL A 29 4.23 6.33 -17.32
N ALA A 30 4.17 7.66 -17.39
CA ALA A 30 3.96 8.50 -16.21
C ALA A 30 2.57 8.28 -15.57
N VAL A 31 1.53 8.08 -16.38
CA VAL A 31 0.18 7.75 -15.88
C VAL A 31 0.18 6.40 -15.18
N ALA A 32 0.76 5.37 -15.80
CA ALA A 32 0.87 4.03 -15.19
C ALA A 32 1.60 4.08 -13.83
N LYS A 33 2.77 4.75 -13.77
CA LYS A 33 3.52 4.89 -12.53
C LYS A 33 2.75 5.66 -11.43
N THR A 34 1.91 6.62 -11.81
CA THR A 34 1.07 7.35 -10.85
C THR A 34 -0.06 6.48 -10.29
N GLU A 35 -0.70 5.67 -11.14
CA GLU A 35 -1.73 4.71 -10.73
C GLU A 35 -1.16 3.65 -9.78
N GLU A 36 0.04 3.15 -10.07
CA GLU A 36 0.80 2.22 -9.21
C GLU A 36 1.05 2.81 -7.81
N LEU A 37 1.69 3.97 -7.76
CA LEU A 37 1.99 4.66 -6.50
C LEU A 37 0.74 4.92 -5.68
N THR A 38 -0.36 5.28 -6.34
CA THR A 38 -1.65 5.52 -5.67
C THR A 38 -2.21 4.25 -5.04
N LYS A 39 -2.18 3.11 -5.76
CA LYS A 39 -2.66 1.81 -5.26
C LYS A 39 -1.82 1.34 -4.07
N LEU A 40 -0.49 1.39 -4.20
CA LEU A 40 0.43 1.01 -3.12
C LEU A 40 0.23 1.87 -1.87
N SER A 41 0.15 3.19 -2.05
CA SER A 41 -0.04 4.14 -0.94
C SER A 41 -1.34 3.87 -0.19
N LYS A 42 -2.42 3.55 -0.90
CA LYS A 42 -3.71 3.21 -0.28
C LYS A 42 -3.59 1.98 0.62
N ILE A 43 -2.94 0.91 0.14
CA ILE A 43 -2.75 -0.32 0.92
C ILE A 43 -1.85 -0.07 2.12
N LYS A 44 -0.74 0.67 1.96
CA LYS A 44 0.15 1.04 3.07
C LYS A 44 -0.59 1.84 4.16
N LEU A 45 -1.44 2.79 3.78
CA LEU A 45 -2.27 3.54 4.73
C LEU A 45 -3.26 2.64 5.46
N ASP A 46 -3.90 1.69 4.76
CA ASP A 46 -4.80 0.73 5.38
C ASP A 46 -4.07 -0.16 6.40
N ILE A 47 -2.89 -0.68 6.05
CA ILE A 47 -2.04 -1.46 6.97
C ILE A 47 -1.71 -0.63 8.22
N HIS A 48 -1.28 0.62 8.05
CA HIS A 48 -0.98 1.51 9.18
C HIS A 48 -2.20 1.78 10.07
N ASN A 49 -3.38 1.94 9.48
CA ASN A 49 -4.62 2.11 10.23
C ASN A 49 -4.94 0.86 11.06
N ILE A 50 -4.86 -0.33 10.47
CA ILE A 50 -5.10 -1.60 11.17
C ILE A 50 -4.07 -1.82 12.28
N GLN A 51 -2.79 -1.52 12.04
CA GLN A 51 -1.74 -1.57 13.07
C GLN A 51 -2.06 -0.66 14.27
N ARG A 52 -2.63 0.53 14.02
CA ARG A 52 -3.09 1.43 15.09
C ARG A 52 -4.27 0.83 15.85
N GLU A 53 -5.19 0.15 15.19
CA GLU A 53 -6.29 -0.56 15.83
C GLU A 53 -5.79 -1.71 16.71
N ILE A 54 -4.86 -2.54 16.22
CA ILE A 54 -4.25 -3.61 17.02
C ILE A 54 -3.61 -3.05 18.30
N LYS A 55 -2.87 -1.95 18.20
CA LYS A 55 -2.27 -1.28 19.37
C LYS A 55 -3.33 -0.85 20.39
N LYS A 56 -4.45 -0.29 19.91
CA LYS A 56 -5.57 0.12 20.76
C LYS A 56 -6.23 -1.09 21.44
N GLU A 57 -6.54 -2.15 20.70
CA GLU A 57 -7.20 -3.34 21.24
C GLU A 57 -6.29 -4.07 22.23
N THR A 58 -5.00 -4.19 21.94
CA THR A 58 -4.02 -4.80 22.85
C THR A 58 -3.89 -3.99 24.15
N TYR A 59 -3.94 -2.66 24.07
CA TYR A 59 -3.97 -1.81 25.26
C TYR A 59 -5.23 -2.02 26.11
N LEU A 60 -6.40 -2.09 25.48
CA LEU A 60 -7.68 -2.36 26.18
C LEU A 60 -7.69 -3.76 26.80
N PHE A 61 -7.19 -4.75 26.07
CA PHE A 61 -7.07 -6.11 26.56
C PHE A 61 -6.14 -6.21 27.77
N GLY A 62 -4.98 -5.55 27.73
CA GLY A 62 -4.07 -5.49 28.87
C GLY A 62 -4.69 -4.83 30.10
N LYS A 63 -5.47 -3.75 29.92
CA LYS A 63 -6.24 -3.13 31.01
C LYS A 63 -7.26 -4.09 31.61
N PHE A 64 -7.99 -4.80 30.77
CA PHE A 64 -8.97 -5.80 31.19
C PHE A 64 -8.30 -6.92 31.99
N VAL A 65 -7.20 -7.50 31.49
CA VAL A 65 -6.46 -8.55 32.22
C VAL A 65 -5.98 -8.03 33.57
N TYR A 66 -5.44 -6.81 33.62
CA TYR A 66 -4.99 -6.19 34.87
C TYR A 66 -6.13 -6.00 35.88
N SER A 67 -7.30 -5.52 35.46
CA SER A 67 -8.45 -5.34 36.36
C SER A 67 -8.96 -6.69 36.86
N GLN A 68 -9.09 -7.69 35.97
CA GLN A 68 -9.54 -9.03 36.34
C GLN A 68 -8.63 -9.67 37.41
N VAL A 69 -7.31 -9.54 37.27
CA VAL A 69 -6.35 -10.09 38.24
C VAL A 69 -6.47 -9.42 39.61
N ASN A 70 -6.65 -8.09 39.65
CA ASN A 70 -6.69 -7.34 40.91
C ASN A 70 -8.06 -7.36 41.60
N GLU A 71 -9.16 -7.48 40.85
CA GLU A 71 -10.51 -7.33 41.38
C GLU A 71 -11.20 -8.67 41.68
N SER A 72 -10.88 -9.74 40.95
CA SER A 72 -11.71 -10.97 40.99
C SER A 72 -11.24 -12.07 41.94
N ASN A 73 -10.01 -12.03 42.48
CA ASN A 73 -9.39 -13.04 43.38
C ASN A 73 -9.42 -14.52 42.90
N ILE A 74 -10.14 -14.85 41.81
CA ILE A 74 -10.25 -16.13 41.12
C ILE A 74 -10.34 -15.80 39.61
N VAL A 75 -9.22 -15.93 38.90
CA VAL A 75 -9.17 -15.57 37.49
C VAL A 75 -9.36 -16.81 36.62
N ASN A 76 -10.53 -16.96 36.00
CA ASN A 76 -10.77 -17.95 34.95
C ASN A 76 -11.01 -17.26 33.61
N PHE A 77 -9.98 -17.20 32.76
CA PHE A 77 -10.06 -16.60 31.43
C PHE A 77 -10.69 -17.51 30.37
N ALA A 78 -10.57 -18.84 30.52
CA ALA A 78 -11.02 -19.80 29.52
C ALA A 78 -12.55 -19.77 29.29
N GLY A 79 -13.31 -19.37 30.32
CA GLY A 79 -14.77 -19.18 30.24
C GLY A 79 -15.20 -17.73 30.13
N ASN A 80 -14.27 -16.78 29.97
CA ASN A 80 -14.59 -15.36 29.95
C ASN A 80 -14.77 -14.89 28.50
N ASN A 81 -16.02 -14.62 28.11
CA ASN A 81 -16.37 -14.18 26.76
C ASN A 81 -15.67 -12.87 26.37
N GLU A 82 -15.48 -11.95 27.31
CA GLU A 82 -14.82 -10.67 27.04
C GLU A 82 -13.33 -10.87 26.75
N PHE A 83 -12.67 -11.78 27.48
CA PHE A 83 -11.29 -12.21 27.19
C PHE A 83 -11.17 -12.81 25.79
N LEU A 84 -12.06 -13.75 25.44
CA LEU A 84 -12.05 -14.42 24.14
C LEU A 84 -12.31 -13.43 22.99
N ASN A 85 -13.23 -12.48 23.18
CA ASN A 85 -13.51 -11.45 22.18
C ASN A 85 -12.29 -10.56 21.88
N TYR A 86 -11.51 -10.18 22.91
CA TYR A 86 -10.26 -9.43 22.68
C TYR A 86 -9.25 -10.26 21.87
N LEU A 87 -9.11 -11.55 22.19
CA LEU A 87 -8.21 -12.46 21.47
C LEU A 87 -8.61 -12.58 20.00
N GLU A 88 -9.89 -12.93 19.74
CA GLU A 88 -10.43 -13.11 18.40
C GLU A 88 -10.31 -11.83 17.57
N LYS A 89 -10.61 -10.67 18.15
CA LYS A 89 -10.52 -9.40 17.45
C LYS A 89 -9.07 -9.04 17.08
N ILE A 90 -8.10 -9.29 17.96
CA ILE A 90 -6.69 -9.05 17.66
C ILE A 90 -6.21 -10.00 16.55
N GLU A 91 -6.62 -11.28 16.61
CA GLU A 91 -6.29 -12.28 15.59
C GLU A 91 -6.90 -11.92 14.22
N ASP A 92 -8.16 -11.50 14.18
CA ASP A 92 -8.81 -11.04 12.94
C ASP A 92 -8.07 -9.85 12.33
N LEU A 93 -7.71 -8.84 13.14
CA LEU A 93 -6.93 -7.69 12.65
C LEU A 93 -5.55 -8.11 12.13
N GLN A 94 -4.88 -9.08 12.76
CA GLN A 94 -3.61 -9.62 12.27
C GLN A 94 -3.75 -10.36 10.93
N ASN A 95 -4.83 -11.12 10.77
CA ASN A 95 -5.16 -11.78 9.52
C ASN A 95 -5.46 -10.75 8.41
N GLN A 96 -6.14 -9.65 8.74
CA GLN A 96 -6.38 -8.55 7.80
C GLN A 96 -5.07 -7.87 7.34
N ILE A 97 -4.11 -7.65 8.26
CA ILE A 97 -2.77 -7.15 7.89
C ILE A 97 -2.10 -8.13 6.93
N SER A 98 -2.07 -9.42 7.28
CA SER A 98 -1.40 -10.44 6.48
C SER A 98 -1.99 -10.52 5.06
N SER A 99 -3.31 -10.41 4.93
CA SER A 99 -3.99 -10.34 3.62
C SER A 99 -3.60 -9.09 2.82
N LYS A 100 -3.46 -7.93 3.48
CA LYS A 100 -3.06 -6.68 2.81
C LYS A 100 -1.58 -6.65 2.45
N GLU A 101 -0.71 -7.28 3.23
CA GLU A 101 0.69 -7.46 2.90
C GLU A 101 0.85 -8.34 1.67
N LEU A 102 0.08 -9.43 1.57
CA LEU A 102 0.02 -10.24 0.35
C LEU A 102 -0.52 -9.46 -0.86
N GLU A 103 -1.56 -8.63 -0.67
CA GLU A 103 -2.06 -7.73 -1.71
C GLU A 103 -0.96 -6.75 -2.18
N LEU A 104 -0.20 -6.19 -1.25
CA LEU A 104 0.92 -5.30 -1.52
C LEU A 104 2.02 -6.00 -2.34
N GLU A 105 2.40 -7.22 -1.96
CA GLU A 105 3.38 -8.03 -2.69
C GLU A 105 2.91 -8.39 -4.11
N ASN A 106 1.63 -8.72 -4.28
CA ASN A 106 1.04 -9.01 -5.59
C ASN A 106 1.10 -7.80 -6.51
N ILE A 107 0.77 -6.59 -5.99
CA ILE A 107 0.85 -5.35 -6.76
C ILE A 107 2.31 -5.02 -7.10
N LYS A 108 3.24 -5.13 -6.15
CA LYS A 108 4.68 -4.94 -6.43
C LYS A 108 5.16 -5.88 -7.55
N SER A 109 4.71 -7.13 -7.54
CA SER A 109 5.04 -8.12 -8.56
C SER A 109 4.40 -7.81 -9.92
N GLU A 110 3.14 -7.37 -9.95
CA GLU A 110 2.44 -6.97 -11.18
C GLU A 110 3.16 -5.84 -11.92
N PHE A 111 3.76 -4.92 -11.16
CA PHE A 111 4.39 -3.71 -11.67
C PHE A 111 5.92 -3.76 -11.72
N ASN A 112 6.55 -4.91 -11.42
CA ASN A 112 8.02 -5.07 -11.33
C ASN A 112 8.68 -3.96 -10.48
N ILE A 113 8.10 -3.64 -9.32
CA ILE A 113 8.61 -2.62 -8.42
C ILE A 113 9.65 -3.28 -7.50
N ASP A 114 10.91 -2.86 -7.63
CA ASP A 114 11.99 -3.29 -6.73
C ASP A 114 11.82 -2.65 -5.34
N ASN A 115 12.19 -3.38 -4.27
CA ASN A 115 11.99 -2.95 -2.88
C ASN A 115 12.79 -1.69 -2.49
N ASP A 116 13.69 -1.19 -3.34
CA ASP A 116 14.48 0.02 -3.08
C ASP A 116 13.65 1.31 -3.19
N ASP A 117 12.47 1.27 -3.81
CA ASP A 117 11.54 2.43 -3.93
C ASP A 117 10.63 2.61 -2.68
N ASP A 118 10.72 1.74 -1.67
CA ASP A 118 9.82 1.75 -0.50
C ASP A 118 10.11 2.87 0.52
N ASP A 119 11.36 3.36 0.59
CA ASP A 119 11.80 4.36 1.58
C ASP A 119 11.34 5.79 1.26
N ASP A 120 10.95 6.08 0.00
CA ASP A 120 10.56 7.43 -0.44
C ASP A 120 9.07 7.76 -0.24
N ILE A 121 8.25 6.83 0.25
CA ILE A 121 6.79 7.04 0.48
C ILE A 121 6.47 7.18 1.99
N MET A 122 7.41 7.72 2.77
CA MET A 122 7.18 8.17 4.15
C MET A 122 7.22 9.71 4.19
N ILE A 123 6.09 10.33 3.87
CA ILE A 123 5.75 11.68 4.33
C ILE A 123 4.63 11.56 5.37
#